data_AF-A0A3L6MRS8-F1
#
_entry.id   AF-A0A3L6MRS8-F1
#
_cell.length_a   1.000
_cell.length_b   1.000
_cell.length_c   1.000
_cell.angle_alpha   90.00
_cell.angle_beta   90.00
_cell.angle_gamma   90.00
#
_symmetry.space_group_name_H-M   'P 1'
#
loop_
_entity.id
_entity.type
_entity.pdbx_description
1 polymer ?
#
loop_
_entity_poly.entity_id
_entity_poly.type
_entity_poly.pdbx_seq_one_letter_code
_entity_poly.pdbx_strand_id
1 'polypeptide(L)'
;MLPSPILGGGAWIIYGFTQGLVGTGLWILAHEAGHGAFSASDRFNDLVGWVVHSILLVPYFTWKFSHQRHHMFTGHMDKDMVFVPETRVDHFDRLRAAFVDPDQWEDIPVIQFIRLLLHQLLAWPLYLCFNISAGKDSLQKPSKSRLRQSHFDAYSAVFRHSEALYIILSDIGIGLTIAVLYIFSAKHGMGNLMLLYGQPYLWVHHWLIAITYLHHTHEDVPHYTANGWTFTKGALATIDRDFGFIG
;
A
#
# COMPACT_ATOMS: atom_id res chain seq x y z
N MET A 1 -1.26 28.75 21.97
CA MET A 1 0.01 28.01 21.85
C MET A 1 0.35 27.46 23.23
N LEU A 2 0.79 26.20 23.33
CA LEU A 2 1.20 25.64 24.62
C LEU A 2 2.44 26.39 25.14
N PRO A 3 2.54 26.61 26.45
CA PRO A 3 3.57 27.48 27.03
C PRO A 3 4.99 26.91 26.94
N SER A 4 5.14 25.61 26.64
CA SER A 4 6.44 24.94 26.47
C SER A 4 6.57 24.34 25.08
N PRO A 5 7.68 24.58 24.36
CA PRO A 5 7.97 23.92 23.09
C PRO A 5 7.99 22.39 23.18
N ILE A 6 8.42 21.84 24.32
CA ILE A 6 8.45 20.38 24.56
C ILE A 6 7.02 19.84 24.66
N LEU A 7 6.16 20.51 25.42
CA LEU A 7 4.74 20.14 25.53
C LEU A 7 4.02 20.31 24.19
N GLY A 8 4.38 21.35 23.42
CA GLY A 8 3.91 21.56 22.07
C GLY A 8 4.27 20.42 21.12
N GLY A 9 5.56 20.03 21.09
CA GLY A 9 6.04 18.91 20.27
C GLY A 9 5.39 17.59 20.65
N GLY A 10 5.33 17.28 21.96
CA GLY A 10 4.67 16.07 22.46
C GLY A 10 3.19 16.00 22.09
N ALA A 11 2.46 17.11 22.22
CA ALA A 11 1.06 17.17 21.82
C ALA A 11 0.87 16.92 20.32
N TRP A 12 1.75 17.46 19.47
CA TRP A 12 1.69 17.22 18.02
C TRP A 12 1.97 15.77 17.64
N ILE A 13 2.91 15.11 18.32
CA ILE A 13 3.20 13.68 18.10
C ILE A 13 1.99 12.83 18.47
N ILE A 14 1.40 13.08 19.65
CA ILE A 14 0.21 12.35 20.12
C ILE A 14 -0.97 12.59 19.18
N TYR A 15 -1.20 13.84 18.76
CA TYR A 15 -2.20 14.17 17.76
C TYR A 15 -1.94 13.41 16.46
N GLY A 16 -0.71 13.43 15.95
CA GLY A 16 -0.35 12.76 14.72
C GLY A 16 -0.64 11.26 14.74
N PHE A 17 -0.19 10.61 15.81
CA PHE A 17 -0.40 9.18 16.03
C PHE A 17 -1.89 8.83 16.14
N THR A 18 -2.64 9.54 16.98
CA THR A 18 -4.08 9.28 17.18
C THR A 18 -4.90 9.55 15.92
N GLN A 19 -4.60 10.61 15.17
CA GLN A 19 -5.22 10.85 13.86
C GLN A 19 -4.84 9.76 12.84
N GLY A 20 -3.61 9.27 12.91
CA GLY A 20 -3.18 8.11 12.13
C GLY A 20 -4.06 6.89 12.36
N LEU A 21 -4.33 6.53 13.61
CA LEU A 21 -5.22 5.42 13.96
C LEU A 21 -6.64 5.59 13.43
N VAL A 22 -7.23 6.78 13.62
CA VAL A 22 -8.56 7.10 13.08
C VAL A 22 -8.57 7.04 11.56
N GLY A 23 -7.54 7.58 10.91
CA GLY A 23 -7.37 7.55 9.46
C GLY A 23 -7.19 6.12 8.91
N THR A 24 -6.51 5.24 9.62
CA THR A 24 -6.44 3.81 9.30
C THR A 24 -7.81 3.16 9.38
N GLY A 25 -8.64 3.49 10.39
CA GLY A 25 -10.02 3.05 10.45
C GLY A 25 -10.84 3.50 9.24
N LEU A 26 -10.70 4.76 8.80
CA LEU A 26 -11.32 5.25 7.57
C LEU A 26 -10.81 4.51 6.33
N TRP A 27 -9.52 4.21 6.27
CA TRP A 27 -8.93 3.43 5.19
C TRP A 27 -9.57 2.04 5.10
N ILE A 28 -9.76 1.36 6.25
CA ILE A 28 -10.41 0.04 6.34
C ILE A 28 -11.87 0.12 5.86
N LEU A 29 -12.64 1.14 6.25
CA LEU A 29 -14.02 1.30 5.78
C LEU A 29 -14.10 1.43 4.25
N ALA A 30 -13.18 2.19 3.65
CA ALA A 30 -13.08 2.31 2.20
C ALA A 30 -12.56 1.03 1.53
N HIS A 31 -11.72 0.25 2.22
CA HIS A 31 -11.34 -1.10 1.80
C HIS A 31 -12.56 -2.04 1.75
N GLU A 32 -13.40 -2.05 2.79
CA GLU A 32 -14.65 -2.83 2.81
C GLU A 32 -15.63 -2.38 1.73
N ALA A 33 -15.66 -1.08 1.42
CA ALA A 33 -16.41 -0.56 0.28
C ALA A 33 -15.87 -1.11 -1.06
N GLY A 34 -14.55 -1.24 -1.19
CA GLY A 34 -13.90 -1.90 -2.33
C GLY A 34 -14.30 -3.36 -2.51
N HIS A 35 -14.59 -4.07 -1.42
CA HIS A 35 -15.12 -5.44 -1.42
C HIS A 35 -16.63 -5.54 -1.61
N GLY A 36 -17.34 -4.41 -1.57
CA GLY A 36 -18.80 -4.38 -1.60
C GLY A 36 -19.46 -4.73 -0.26
N ALA A 37 -18.69 -4.83 0.83
CA ALA A 37 -19.18 -5.24 2.15
C ALA A 37 -19.71 -4.06 3.00
N PHE A 38 -19.37 -2.82 2.64
CA PHE A 38 -19.78 -1.62 3.39
C PHE A 38 -21.28 -1.34 3.32
N SER A 39 -21.92 -1.60 2.18
CA SER A 39 -23.36 -1.44 1.97
C SER A 39 -23.88 -2.35 0.86
N ALA A 40 -25.20 -2.54 0.80
CA ALA A 40 -25.85 -3.32 -0.26
C ALA A 40 -25.81 -2.65 -1.66
N SER A 41 -25.35 -1.41 -1.77
CA SER A 41 -25.29 -0.67 -3.05
C SER A 41 -23.85 -0.47 -3.51
N ASP A 42 -23.47 -1.16 -4.59
CA ASP A 42 -22.13 -1.05 -5.18
C ASP A 42 -21.76 0.39 -5.56
N ARG A 43 -22.74 1.17 -6.05
CA ARG A 43 -22.52 2.57 -6.41
C ARG A 43 -22.22 3.44 -5.19
N PHE A 44 -22.90 3.16 -4.07
CA PHE A 44 -22.64 3.88 -2.82
C PHE A 44 -21.29 3.48 -2.23
N ASN A 45 -20.96 2.19 -2.28
CA ASN A 45 -19.64 1.69 -1.90
C ASN A 45 -18.54 2.39 -2.72
N ASP A 46 -18.69 2.45 -4.03
CA ASP A 46 -17.71 3.12 -4.90
C ASP A 46 -17.61 4.63 -4.64
N LEU A 47 -18.72 5.30 -4.33
CA LEU A 47 -18.68 6.71 -3.96
C LEU A 47 -17.93 6.92 -2.63
N VAL A 48 -18.27 6.16 -1.60
CA VAL A 48 -17.65 6.26 -0.27
C VAL A 48 -16.17 5.94 -0.36
N GLY A 49 -15.83 4.82 -0.99
CA GLY A 49 -14.45 4.40 -1.18
C GLY A 49 -13.66 5.44 -1.97
N TRP A 50 -14.19 5.94 -3.08
CA TRP A 50 -13.53 6.97 -3.89
C TRP A 50 -13.26 8.25 -3.11
N VAL A 51 -14.23 8.76 -2.34
CA VAL A 51 -14.05 9.98 -1.53
C VAL A 51 -13.04 9.75 -0.41
N VAL A 52 -13.20 8.70 0.38
CA VAL A 52 -12.40 8.46 1.58
C VAL A 52 -10.95 8.13 1.22
N HIS A 53 -10.71 7.19 0.29
CA HIS A 53 -9.36 6.88 -0.17
C HIS A 53 -8.69 8.08 -0.86
N SER A 54 -9.42 8.89 -1.64
CA SER A 54 -8.85 10.10 -2.25
C SER A 54 -8.36 11.11 -1.21
N ILE A 55 -9.11 11.33 -0.12
CA ILE A 55 -8.68 12.19 1.00
C ILE A 55 -7.38 11.65 1.64
N LEU A 56 -7.21 10.34 1.67
CA LEU A 56 -6.01 9.66 2.17
C LEU A 56 -4.93 9.45 1.09
N LEU A 57 -5.05 10.10 -0.08
CA LEU A 57 -4.16 9.96 -1.24
C LEU A 57 -3.93 8.50 -1.70
N VAL A 58 -4.96 7.68 -1.57
CA VAL A 58 -5.02 6.31 -2.11
C VAL A 58 -5.90 6.33 -3.37
N PRO A 59 -5.40 5.90 -4.53
CA PRO A 59 -6.18 5.93 -5.77
C PRO A 59 -7.21 4.78 -5.76
N TYR A 60 -8.44 5.08 -5.30
CA TYR A 60 -9.44 4.08 -4.92
C TYR A 60 -9.67 2.97 -5.95
N PHE A 61 -9.99 3.29 -7.22
CA PHE A 61 -10.35 2.24 -8.17
C PHE A 61 -9.14 1.43 -8.63
N THR A 62 -7.97 2.05 -8.78
CA THR A 62 -6.76 1.33 -9.18
C THR A 62 -6.27 0.42 -8.07
N TRP A 63 -6.36 0.90 -6.83
CA TRP A 63 -6.19 0.05 -5.65
C TRP A 63 -7.26 -1.05 -5.61
N LYS A 64 -8.56 -0.75 -5.74
CA LYS A 64 -9.65 -1.74 -5.72
C LYS A 64 -9.43 -2.87 -6.72
N PHE A 65 -9.08 -2.57 -7.97
CA PHE A 65 -8.89 -3.62 -8.99
C PHE A 65 -7.63 -4.45 -8.77
N SER A 66 -6.51 -3.83 -8.36
CA SER A 66 -5.30 -4.58 -8.03
C SER A 66 -5.49 -5.40 -6.76
N HIS A 67 -6.12 -4.84 -5.74
CA HIS A 67 -6.48 -5.52 -4.49
C HIS A 67 -7.43 -6.70 -4.69
N GLN A 68 -8.46 -6.55 -5.52
CA GLN A 68 -9.33 -7.67 -5.88
C GLN A 68 -8.54 -8.81 -6.53
N ARG A 69 -7.54 -8.49 -7.37
CA ARG A 69 -6.65 -9.49 -7.97
C ARG A 69 -5.70 -10.13 -6.96
N HIS A 70 -5.20 -9.35 -5.99
CA HIS A 70 -4.47 -9.89 -4.85
C HIS A 70 -5.33 -10.94 -4.13
N HIS A 71 -6.56 -10.63 -3.72
CA HIS A 71 -7.45 -11.60 -3.07
C HIS A 71 -7.82 -12.82 -3.93
N MET A 72 -7.86 -12.67 -5.27
CA MET A 72 -8.07 -13.81 -6.17
C MET A 72 -6.86 -14.74 -6.25
N PHE A 73 -5.64 -14.23 -6.02
CA PHE A 73 -4.38 -14.93 -6.24
C PHE A 73 -3.44 -14.90 -5.03
N THR A 74 -3.95 -14.65 -3.83
CA THR A 74 -3.14 -14.52 -2.61
C THR A 74 -2.19 -15.69 -2.46
N GLY A 75 -0.91 -15.40 -2.26
CA GLY A 75 0.15 -16.39 -2.08
C GLY A 75 0.56 -17.13 -3.35
N HIS A 76 0.04 -16.79 -4.54
CA HIS A 76 0.50 -17.37 -5.81
C HIS A 76 1.77 -16.67 -6.30
N MET A 77 2.87 -17.41 -6.41
CA MET A 77 4.20 -16.85 -6.76
C MET A 77 4.24 -16.04 -8.07
N ASP A 78 3.49 -16.44 -9.10
CA ASP A 78 3.52 -15.71 -10.38
C ASP A 78 2.41 -14.66 -10.55
N LYS A 79 1.26 -14.79 -9.87
CA LYS A 79 0.03 -14.04 -10.20
C LYS A 79 -0.43 -13.06 -9.12
N ASP A 80 0.08 -13.19 -7.90
CA ASP A 80 -0.25 -12.25 -6.84
C ASP A 80 0.25 -10.84 -7.20
N MET A 81 -0.49 -9.82 -6.78
CA MET A 81 -0.21 -8.42 -7.06
C MET A 81 0.78 -7.80 -6.09
N VAL A 82 0.99 -8.39 -4.91
CA VAL A 82 1.81 -7.80 -3.86
C VAL A 82 2.39 -8.89 -2.94
N PHE A 83 3.47 -8.57 -2.24
CA PHE A 83 4.16 -9.44 -1.27
C PHE A 83 4.73 -10.75 -1.83
N VAL A 84 4.88 -10.89 -3.15
CA VAL A 84 5.57 -12.04 -3.73
C VAL A 84 7.05 -12.01 -3.32
N PRO A 85 7.55 -13.04 -2.60
CA PRO A 85 8.95 -13.09 -2.21
C PRO A 85 9.84 -13.35 -3.43
N GLU A 86 11.05 -12.78 -3.41
CA GLU A 86 12.07 -13.13 -4.40
C GLU A 86 12.48 -14.60 -4.20
N THR A 87 12.65 -15.34 -5.29
CA THR A 87 13.26 -16.68 -5.19
C THR A 87 14.77 -16.54 -5.03
N ARG A 88 15.45 -17.54 -4.45
CA ARG A 88 16.92 -17.54 -4.35
C ARG A 88 17.60 -17.28 -5.70
N VAL A 89 17.03 -17.81 -6.79
CA VAL A 89 17.55 -17.61 -8.15
C VAL A 89 17.44 -16.13 -8.56
N ASP A 90 16.30 -15.49 -8.29
CA ASP A 90 16.11 -14.06 -8.57
C ASP A 90 17.08 -13.18 -7.76
N HIS A 91 17.38 -13.59 -6.53
CA HIS A 91 18.28 -12.87 -5.62
C HIS A 91 19.73 -12.86 -6.12
N PHE A 92 20.22 -13.99 -6.63
CA PHE A 92 21.57 -14.11 -7.20
C PHE A 92 21.74 -13.38 -8.55
N ASP A 93 20.67 -13.24 -9.34
CA ASP A 93 20.74 -12.60 -10.66
C ASP A 93 20.65 -11.07 -10.60
N ARG A 94 19.92 -10.51 -9.62
CA ARG A 94 19.75 -9.04 -9.48
C ARG A 94 20.98 -8.33 -8.94
N LEU A 95 21.73 -9.01 -8.07
CA LEU A 95 23.03 -8.61 -7.60
C LEU A 95 24.04 -9.54 -8.26
N ARG A 96 24.55 -9.18 -9.45
CA ARG A 96 25.80 -9.80 -9.93
C ARG A 96 26.79 -9.81 -8.77
N ALA A 97 27.05 -11.01 -8.23
CA ALA A 97 28.32 -11.69 -7.99
C ALA A 97 29.62 -10.88 -8.19
N ALA A 98 29.64 -9.61 -7.81
CA ALA A 98 30.78 -8.73 -8.02
C ALA A 98 31.58 -8.57 -6.73
N PHE A 99 30.94 -8.48 -5.54
CA PHE A 99 31.72 -8.20 -4.31
C PHE A 99 31.20 -8.76 -2.99
N VAL A 100 29.96 -9.25 -2.84
CA VAL A 100 29.39 -9.61 -1.53
C VAL A 100 28.33 -10.71 -1.65
N ASP A 101 28.39 -11.71 -0.77
CA ASP A 101 27.37 -12.76 -0.63
C ASP A 101 26.13 -12.20 0.12
N PRO A 102 24.95 -12.15 -0.51
CA PRO A 102 23.76 -11.55 0.10
C PRO A 102 23.35 -12.23 1.41
N ASP A 103 23.56 -13.55 1.53
CA ASP A 103 23.24 -14.34 2.72
C ASP A 103 23.98 -13.80 3.98
N GLN A 104 25.12 -13.12 3.81
CA GLN A 104 25.89 -12.57 4.93
C GLN A 104 25.30 -11.27 5.52
N TRP A 105 24.38 -10.61 4.81
CA TRP A 105 23.86 -9.28 5.16
C TRP A 105 22.40 -9.32 5.62
N GLU A 106 21.69 -10.43 5.37
CA GLU A 106 20.29 -10.62 5.75
C GLU A 106 20.08 -10.64 7.28
N ASP A 107 21.08 -11.09 8.04
CA ASP A 107 20.97 -11.20 9.50
C ASP A 107 21.51 -9.98 10.26
N ILE A 108 22.04 -8.97 9.56
CA ILE A 108 22.65 -7.80 10.22
C ILE A 108 21.53 -6.85 10.70
N PRO A 109 21.39 -6.60 12.03
CA PRO A 109 20.25 -5.84 12.56
C PRO A 109 20.09 -4.44 11.99
N VAL A 110 21.19 -3.71 11.74
CA VAL A 110 21.13 -2.36 11.16
C VAL A 110 20.64 -2.38 9.70
N ILE A 111 20.98 -3.42 8.94
CA ILE A 111 20.53 -3.57 7.56
C ILE A 111 19.05 -3.88 7.53
N GLN A 112 18.60 -4.81 8.36
CA GLN A 112 17.19 -5.16 8.49
C GLN A 112 16.37 -3.95 8.96
N PHE A 113 16.87 -3.18 9.92
CA PHE A 113 16.24 -1.93 10.34
C PHE A 113 16.11 -0.93 9.18
N ILE A 114 17.17 -0.69 8.41
CA ILE A 114 17.12 0.21 7.24
C ILE A 114 16.15 -0.32 6.18
N ARG A 115 16.17 -1.63 5.89
CA ARG A 115 15.25 -2.27 4.93
C ARG A 115 13.80 -2.08 5.36
N LEU A 116 13.48 -2.32 6.64
CA LEU A 116 12.13 -2.12 7.18
C LEU A 116 11.73 -0.64 7.14
N LEU A 117 12.64 0.28 7.48
CA LEU A 117 12.39 1.72 7.42
C LEU A 117 12.08 2.16 5.98
N LEU A 118 12.88 1.71 5.01
CA LEU A 118 12.67 2.01 3.59
C LEU A 118 11.38 1.36 3.08
N HIS A 119 11.08 0.12 3.45
CA HIS A 119 9.83 -0.55 3.12
C HIS A 119 8.64 0.28 3.64
N GLN A 120 8.70 0.69 4.91
CA GLN A 120 7.62 1.43 5.56
C GLN A 120 7.34 2.79 4.94
N LEU A 121 8.35 3.44 4.35
CA LEU A 121 8.23 4.78 3.76
C LEU A 121 8.02 4.75 2.24
N LEU A 122 8.62 3.78 1.54
CA LEU A 122 8.73 3.79 0.08
C LEU A 122 7.98 2.64 -0.62
N ALA A 123 7.61 1.56 0.07
CA ALA A 123 6.97 0.42 -0.57
C ALA A 123 5.67 0.82 -1.27
N TRP A 124 4.83 1.61 -0.60
CA TRP A 124 3.56 2.06 -1.17
C TRP A 124 3.71 2.97 -2.39
N PRO A 125 4.47 4.08 -2.36
CA PRO A 125 4.71 4.89 -3.56
C PRO A 125 5.33 4.09 -4.71
N LEU A 126 6.28 3.21 -4.42
CA LEU A 126 6.92 2.38 -5.45
C LEU A 126 5.96 1.33 -6.03
N TYR A 127 5.07 0.77 -5.20
CA TYR A 127 4.01 -0.13 -5.65
C TYR A 127 3.05 0.60 -6.60
N LEU A 128 2.59 1.79 -6.21
CA LEU A 128 1.72 2.59 -7.06
C LEU A 128 2.42 2.98 -8.37
N CYS A 129 3.68 3.43 -8.34
CA CYS A 129 4.35 3.89 -9.55
C CYS A 129 4.85 2.76 -10.47
N PHE A 130 5.23 1.60 -9.92
CA PHE A 130 6.00 0.59 -10.65
C PHE A 130 5.55 -0.87 -10.42
N ASN A 131 4.46 -1.08 -9.67
CA ASN A 131 3.93 -2.40 -9.33
C ASN A 131 5.02 -3.34 -8.75
N ILE A 132 5.86 -2.80 -7.86
CA ILE A 132 6.91 -3.59 -7.19
C ILE A 132 6.27 -4.69 -6.33
N SER A 133 7.01 -5.75 -6.02
CA SER A 133 6.54 -6.94 -5.26
C SER A 133 5.41 -7.76 -5.90
N ALA A 134 4.92 -7.38 -7.08
CA ALA A 134 3.97 -8.18 -7.84
C ALA A 134 4.66 -9.34 -8.59
N GLY A 135 3.95 -10.46 -8.73
CA GLY A 135 4.38 -11.60 -9.53
C GLY A 135 4.53 -11.25 -11.01
N LYS A 136 5.41 -11.98 -11.72
CA LYS A 136 5.74 -11.72 -13.13
C LYS A 136 4.56 -11.85 -14.10
N ASP A 137 3.58 -12.67 -13.74
CA ASP A 137 2.38 -12.99 -14.54
C ASP A 137 1.11 -12.33 -13.94
N SER A 138 1.26 -11.32 -13.09
CA SER A 138 0.15 -10.57 -12.47
C SER A 138 -0.47 -9.52 -13.42
N LEU A 139 0.25 -9.15 -14.48
CA LEU A 139 -0.17 -8.14 -15.45
C LEU A 139 -1.33 -8.62 -16.33
N GLN A 140 -2.20 -7.69 -16.69
CA GLN A 140 -3.36 -7.93 -17.55
C GLN A 140 -3.03 -7.75 -19.04
N LYS A 141 -1.89 -7.10 -19.33
CA LYS A 141 -1.36 -6.92 -20.69
C LYS A 141 0.15 -7.14 -20.66
N PRO A 142 0.75 -7.65 -21.76
CA PRO A 142 2.20 -7.77 -21.85
C PRO A 142 2.88 -6.40 -21.68
N SER A 143 3.88 -6.31 -20.81
CA SER A 143 4.76 -5.14 -20.71
C SER A 143 6.13 -5.53 -20.21
N LYS A 144 7.17 -5.03 -20.90
CA LYS A 144 8.57 -5.17 -20.47
C LYS A 144 9.06 -3.98 -19.65
N SER A 145 8.30 -2.88 -19.59
CA SER A 145 8.70 -1.65 -18.91
C SER A 145 7.91 -1.47 -17.62
N ARG A 146 8.64 -1.29 -16.50
CA ARG A 146 8.06 -0.95 -15.18
C ARG A 146 7.32 0.40 -15.19
N LEU A 147 7.71 1.33 -16.06
CA LEU A 147 7.01 2.61 -16.23
C LEU A 147 5.59 2.45 -16.79
N ARG A 148 5.32 1.34 -17.48
CA ARG A 148 3.98 0.99 -18.00
C ARG A 148 3.20 0.11 -17.01
N GLN A 149 3.64 0.03 -15.76
CA GLN A 149 3.00 -0.72 -14.69
C GLN A 149 2.58 0.20 -13.54
N SER A 150 2.25 1.46 -13.85
CA SER A 150 1.80 2.44 -12.86
C SER A 150 0.30 2.30 -12.57
N HIS A 151 -0.09 2.57 -11.33
CA HIS A 151 -1.46 2.73 -10.86
C HIS A 151 -2.10 4.06 -11.28
N PHE A 152 -1.30 5.00 -11.79
CA PHE A 152 -1.73 6.31 -12.28
C PHE A 152 -1.73 6.41 -13.82
N ASP A 153 -1.64 5.27 -14.51
CA ASP A 153 -1.68 5.22 -15.98
C ASP A 153 -2.90 4.42 -16.43
N ALA A 154 -3.87 5.11 -17.05
CA ALA A 154 -5.11 4.53 -17.56
C ALA A 154 -4.88 3.38 -18.57
N TYR A 155 -3.70 3.33 -19.18
CA TYR A 155 -3.30 2.31 -20.14
C TYR A 155 -2.22 1.37 -19.60
N SER A 156 -1.96 1.40 -18.29
CA SER A 156 -1.01 0.54 -17.60
C SER A 156 -1.30 -0.93 -17.82
N ALA A 157 -0.24 -1.74 -17.90
CA ALA A 157 -0.31 -3.19 -18.03
C ALA A 157 -0.96 -3.89 -16.82
N VAL A 158 -1.05 -3.20 -15.68
CA VAL A 158 -1.70 -3.69 -14.46
C VAL A 158 -3.22 -3.81 -14.64
N PHE A 159 -3.82 -3.09 -15.60
CA PHE A 159 -5.28 -3.00 -15.74
C PHE A 159 -5.77 -3.36 -17.13
N ARG A 160 -7.03 -3.80 -17.19
CA ARG A 160 -7.74 -4.08 -18.45
C ARG A 160 -8.14 -2.78 -19.12
N HIS A 161 -8.36 -2.81 -20.44
CA HIS A 161 -8.85 -1.65 -21.18
C HIS A 161 -10.20 -1.14 -20.67
N SER A 162 -11.08 -2.03 -20.20
CA SER A 162 -12.39 -1.67 -19.63
C SER A 162 -12.31 -0.90 -18.30
N GLU A 163 -11.14 -0.88 -17.65
CA GLU A 163 -10.94 -0.23 -16.35
C GLU A 163 -10.39 1.20 -16.48
N ALA A 164 -9.97 1.62 -17.68
CA ALA A 164 -9.24 2.86 -17.91
C ALA A 164 -9.97 4.11 -17.37
N LEU A 165 -11.30 4.19 -17.53
CA LEU A 165 -12.08 5.33 -17.02
C LEU A 165 -12.03 5.45 -15.50
N TYR A 166 -12.04 4.32 -14.79
CA TYR A 166 -11.96 4.30 -13.32
C TYR A 166 -10.57 4.67 -12.81
N ILE A 167 -9.52 4.39 -13.59
CA ILE A 167 -8.17 4.88 -13.29
C ILE A 167 -8.14 6.40 -13.35
N ILE A 168 -8.69 6.97 -14.42
CA ILE A 168 -8.81 8.43 -14.55
C ILE A 168 -9.62 9.02 -13.38
N LEU A 169 -10.72 8.37 -12.96
CA LEU A 169 -11.47 8.82 -11.79
C LEU A 169 -10.62 8.81 -10.52
N SER A 170 -9.79 7.78 -10.31
CA SER A 170 -8.87 7.74 -9.17
C SER A 170 -7.87 8.88 -9.22
N ASP A 171 -7.27 9.14 -10.38
CA ASP A 171 -6.31 10.24 -10.57
C ASP A 171 -6.97 11.61 -10.32
N ILE A 172 -8.21 11.79 -10.75
CA ILE A 172 -9.01 13.00 -10.45
C ILE A 172 -9.19 13.15 -8.93
N GLY A 173 -9.56 12.08 -8.23
CA GLY A 173 -9.73 12.10 -6.77
C GLY A 173 -8.46 12.54 -6.04
N ILE A 174 -7.32 11.96 -6.42
CA ILE A 174 -6.00 12.36 -5.91
C ILE A 174 -5.70 13.83 -6.25
N GLY A 175 -5.93 14.24 -7.50
CA GLY A 175 -5.68 15.61 -7.96
C GLY A 175 -6.52 16.65 -7.20
N LEU A 176 -7.78 16.33 -6.89
CA LEU A 176 -8.65 17.17 -6.08
C LEU A 176 -8.12 17.31 -4.65
N THR A 177 -7.71 16.22 -4.00
CA THR A 177 -7.10 16.28 -2.67
C THR A 177 -5.83 17.11 -2.69
N ILE A 178 -4.92 16.89 -3.65
CA ILE A 178 -3.69 17.67 -3.79
C ILE A 178 -3.99 19.16 -3.99
N ALA A 179 -4.98 19.50 -4.80
CA ALA A 179 -5.39 20.90 -5.00
C ALA A 179 -5.90 21.54 -3.70
N VAL A 180 -6.71 20.82 -2.90
CA VAL A 180 -7.16 21.29 -1.58
C VAL A 180 -5.98 21.50 -0.64
N LEU A 181 -5.05 20.54 -0.56
CA LEU A 181 -3.86 20.64 0.30
C LEU A 181 -2.94 21.78 -0.14
N TYR A 182 -2.79 22.00 -1.45
CA TYR A 182 -2.02 23.12 -2.00
C TYR A 182 -2.64 24.47 -1.61
N ILE A 183 -3.96 24.63 -1.78
CA ILE A 183 -4.68 25.85 -1.38
C ILE A 183 -4.57 26.08 0.12
N PHE A 184 -4.69 25.02 0.94
CA PHE A 184 -4.52 25.09 2.38
C PHE A 184 -3.09 25.54 2.74
N SER A 185 -2.07 24.94 2.13
CA SER A 185 -0.66 25.31 2.34
C SER A 185 -0.37 26.76 1.97
N ALA A 186 -0.94 27.24 0.87
CA ALA A 186 -0.78 28.63 0.43
C ALA A 186 -1.38 29.64 1.43
N LYS A 187 -2.47 29.26 2.12
CA LYS A 187 -3.16 30.14 3.09
C LYS A 187 -2.62 30.04 4.52
N HIS A 188 -2.25 28.83 4.95
CA HIS A 188 -1.92 28.54 6.34
C HIS A 188 -0.46 28.12 6.55
N GLY A 189 0.32 28.01 5.47
CA GLY A 189 1.72 27.63 5.51
C GLY A 189 1.96 26.12 5.52
N MET A 190 3.07 25.71 4.92
CA MET A 190 3.48 24.30 4.81
C MET A 190 3.63 23.64 6.19
N GLY A 191 4.12 24.36 7.20
CA GLY A 191 4.27 23.81 8.56
C GLY A 191 2.95 23.32 9.14
N ASN A 192 1.87 24.09 8.97
CA ASN A 192 0.54 23.69 9.43
C ASN A 192 -0.01 22.51 8.62
N LEU A 193 0.21 22.48 7.30
CA LEU A 193 -0.14 21.33 6.47
C LEU A 193 0.55 20.05 6.96
N MET A 194 1.85 20.13 7.23
CA MET A 194 2.62 18.97 7.69
C MET A 194 2.15 18.49 9.06
N LEU A 195 1.83 19.39 9.99
CA LEU A 195 1.36 19.01 11.32
C LEU A 195 -0.06 18.42 11.30
N LEU A 196 -0.96 19.01 10.51
CA LEU A 196 -2.38 18.66 10.48
C LEU A 196 -2.74 17.51 9.52
N TYR A 197 -1.99 17.37 8.43
CA TYR A 197 -2.26 16.37 7.38
C TYR A 197 -1.05 15.47 7.12
N GLY A 198 0.15 16.04 6.91
CA GLY A 198 1.32 15.26 6.49
C GLY A 198 1.75 14.19 7.50
N GLN A 199 1.89 14.55 8.76
CA GLN A 199 2.21 13.64 9.86
C GLN A 199 1.14 12.56 10.05
N PRO A 200 -0.17 12.91 10.20
CA PRO A 200 -1.23 11.89 10.27
C PRO A 200 -1.24 10.95 9.07
N TYR A 201 -1.07 11.49 7.86
CA TYR A 201 -0.97 10.72 6.63
C TYR A 201 0.17 9.69 6.70
N LEU A 202 1.37 10.08 7.15
CA LEU A 202 2.48 9.14 7.32
C LEU A 202 2.15 8.02 8.31
N TRP A 203 1.39 8.31 9.38
CA TRP A 203 0.92 7.27 10.29
C TRP A 203 -0.13 6.34 9.66
N VAL A 204 -1.07 6.86 8.87
CA VAL A 204 -2.03 6.01 8.12
C VAL A 204 -1.27 5.06 7.19
N HIS A 205 -0.29 5.57 6.44
CA HIS A 205 0.55 4.77 5.56
C HIS A 205 1.41 3.78 6.31
N HIS A 206 1.92 4.17 7.49
CA HIS A 206 2.65 3.27 8.36
C HIS A 206 1.80 2.04 8.70
N TRP A 207 0.62 2.27 9.27
CA TRP A 207 -0.28 1.20 9.68
C TRP A 207 -0.78 0.36 8.51
N LEU A 208 -1.10 0.97 7.37
CA LEU A 208 -1.50 0.24 6.17
C LEU A 208 -0.45 -0.80 5.77
N ILE A 209 0.79 -0.37 5.58
CA ILE A 209 1.87 -1.26 5.13
C ILE A 209 2.22 -2.25 6.25
N ALA A 210 2.25 -1.83 7.52
CA ALA A 210 2.61 -2.70 8.62
C ALA A 210 1.60 -3.85 8.79
N ILE A 211 0.30 -3.54 8.85
CA ILE A 211 -0.77 -4.52 9.05
C ILE A 211 -0.80 -5.51 7.88
N THR A 212 -0.82 -5.00 6.64
CA THR A 212 -0.87 -5.87 5.45
C THR A 212 0.39 -6.73 5.31
N TYR A 213 1.58 -6.16 5.52
CA TYR A 213 2.82 -6.92 5.49
C TYR A 213 2.85 -8.02 6.55
N LEU A 214 2.47 -7.73 7.79
CA LEU A 214 2.49 -8.70 8.89
C LEU A 214 1.46 -9.81 8.74
N HIS A 215 0.34 -9.54 8.07
CA HIS A 215 -0.68 -10.54 7.75
C HIS A 215 -0.25 -11.49 6.64
N HIS A 216 0.53 -11.01 5.67
CA HIS A 216 0.96 -11.80 4.51
C HIS A 216 2.40 -12.33 4.60
N THR A 217 3.16 -11.94 5.63
CA THR A 217 4.57 -12.34 5.80
C THR A 217 4.78 -13.01 7.15
N HIS A 218 4.97 -14.32 7.11
CA HIS A 218 5.36 -15.16 8.24
C HIS A 218 5.95 -16.47 7.74
N GLU A 219 6.76 -17.15 8.54
CA GLU A 219 7.28 -18.48 8.21
C GLU A 219 6.15 -19.50 7.99
N ASP A 220 5.06 -19.36 8.75
CA ASP A 220 3.87 -20.22 8.64
C ASP A 220 2.88 -19.80 7.53
N VAL A 221 3.16 -18.70 6.81
CA VAL A 221 2.31 -18.22 5.70
C VAL A 221 2.96 -18.61 4.37
N PRO A 222 2.57 -19.75 3.77
CA PRO A 222 3.24 -20.27 2.59
C PRO A 222 2.88 -19.49 1.33
N HIS A 223 3.87 -19.37 0.45
CA HIS A 223 3.65 -19.03 -0.95
C HIS A 223 3.72 -20.28 -1.83
N TYR A 224 2.90 -20.33 -2.86
CA TYR A 224 2.67 -21.51 -3.67
C TYR A 224 3.10 -21.30 -5.13
N THR A 225 3.76 -22.30 -5.70
CA THR A 225 3.93 -22.40 -7.15
C THR A 225 2.59 -22.62 -7.84
N ALA A 226 2.53 -22.39 -9.15
CA ALA A 226 1.30 -22.57 -9.94
C ALA A 226 0.63 -23.95 -9.75
N ASN A 227 1.41 -25.03 -9.57
CA ASN A 227 0.89 -26.38 -9.35
C ASN A 227 0.44 -26.63 -7.90
N GLY A 228 1.04 -25.92 -6.94
CA GLY A 228 0.74 -26.08 -5.51
C GLY A 228 -0.43 -25.23 -5.02
N TRP A 229 -0.76 -24.17 -5.77
CA TRP A 229 -1.75 -23.17 -5.42
C TRP A 229 -3.19 -23.64 -5.74
N THR A 230 -4.11 -23.34 -4.83
CA THR A 230 -5.55 -23.33 -5.09
C THR A 230 -6.14 -22.07 -4.47
N PHE A 231 -7.30 -21.63 -4.95
CA PHE A 231 -7.99 -20.47 -4.39
C PHE A 231 -8.16 -20.57 -2.86
N THR A 232 -8.62 -21.73 -2.36
CA THR A 232 -8.78 -21.96 -0.92
C THR A 232 -7.47 -21.90 -0.16
N LYS A 233 -6.38 -22.48 -0.68
CA LYS A 233 -5.06 -22.40 -0.02
C LYS A 233 -4.55 -20.97 0.06
N GLY A 234 -4.71 -20.21 -1.02
CA GLY A 234 -4.33 -18.80 -1.07
C GLY A 234 -5.16 -17.95 -0.11
N ALA A 235 -6.49 -18.12 -0.10
CA ALA A 235 -7.38 -17.39 0.79
C ALA A 235 -7.12 -17.66 2.28
N LEU A 236 -6.56 -18.82 2.62
CA LEU A 236 -6.15 -19.18 3.99
C LEU A 236 -4.70 -18.79 4.31
N ALA A 237 -3.94 -18.26 3.34
CA ALA A 237 -2.54 -17.86 3.51
C ALA A 237 -2.43 -16.43 4.06
N THR A 238 -3.03 -16.23 5.24
CA THR A 238 -2.94 -15.00 6.03
C THR A 238 -2.88 -15.37 7.51
N ILE A 239 -2.24 -14.53 8.32
CA ILE A 239 -2.19 -14.69 9.77
C ILE A 239 -2.69 -13.43 10.45
N ASP A 240 -3.58 -13.58 11.42
CA ASP A 240 -4.03 -12.45 12.23
C ASP A 240 -2.95 -12.09 13.26
N ARG A 241 -2.79 -10.80 13.54
CA ARG A 241 -1.85 -10.30 14.55
C ARG A 241 -2.62 -9.60 15.67
N ASP A 242 -2.19 -9.85 16.89
CA ASP A 242 -2.63 -9.10 18.06
C ASP A 242 -1.82 -7.79 18.15
N PHE A 243 -2.50 -6.65 18.02
CA PHE A 243 -1.91 -5.31 18.14
C PHE A 243 -2.23 -4.65 19.48
N GLY A 244 -2.76 -5.41 20.44
CA GLY A 244 -3.09 -4.96 21.79
C GLY A 244 -4.20 -3.92 21.80
N PHE A 245 -3.96 -2.75 22.40
CA PHE A 245 -4.99 -1.71 22.50
C PHE A 245 -5.28 -1.00 21.17
N ILE A 246 -4.41 -1.18 20.17
CA ILE A 246 -4.52 -0.55 18.85
C ILE A 246 -5.49 -1.35 17.95
N GLY A 247 -5.59 -2.65 18.18
CA GLY A 247 -6.43 -3.59 17.43
C GLY A 247 -6.69 -4.83 18.26
#